data_AF-A0AAW2PT97-F1
#
_entry.id   AF-A0AAW2PT97-F1
#
_cell.length_a   1.000
_cell.length_b   1.000
_cell.length_c   1.000
_cell.angle_alpha   90.00
_cell.angle_beta   90.00
_cell.angle_gamma   90.00
#
_symmetry.space_group_name_H-M   'P 1'
#
loop_
_entity.id
_entity.type
_entity.pdbx_description
1 polymer ?
#
loop_
_entity_poly.entity_id
_entity_poly.type
_entity_poly.pdbx_seq_one_letter_code
_entity_poly.pdbx_strand_id
1 'polypeptide(L)'
;MTIKPVVRIVERKLVVKERTILTNVSENVVATSNAAARQVEGVFLGAVFDQDSNRHVVSLGTLRDVRFLACFRFKLWWMAQKMGDKGRDIPLETQFLLVETKNGSHSEPDTDEQEENKIVYTLGIDPFGTIHDAIKAVKLHLGSFRMRNEKKLPGIVDYFGWCTWDAFYQEVTQEGVEAGLESLKAGGTPPKFVIIDDGWQSVASDEHHHHQQERLEQQLGQPRLLRLTGIKCKISKGGSIYGD
;
A
#
# COMPACT_ATOMS: atom_id res chain seq x y z
N MET A 1 -19.15 -14.16 33.08
CA MET A 1 -17.98 -14.63 32.31
C MET A 1 -17.51 -13.47 31.46
N THR A 2 -16.29 -12.97 31.66
CA THR A 2 -15.74 -11.87 30.87
C THR A 2 -15.13 -12.45 29.60
N ILE A 3 -15.68 -12.11 28.44
CA ILE A 3 -15.17 -12.56 27.14
C ILE A 3 -13.89 -11.75 26.86
N LYS A 4 -12.77 -12.44 26.59
CA LYS A 4 -11.51 -11.75 26.28
C LYS A 4 -11.52 -11.30 24.82
N PRO A 5 -11.16 -10.03 24.51
CA PRO A 5 -11.05 -9.57 23.13
C PRO A 5 -10.09 -10.45 22.32
N VAL A 6 -10.49 -10.76 21.08
CA VAL A 6 -9.74 -11.64 20.17
C VAL A 6 -8.38 -11.06 19.82
N VAL A 7 -8.27 -9.76 19.62
CA VAL A 7 -6.98 -9.09 19.41
C VAL A 7 -6.75 -8.11 20.55
N ARG A 8 -5.61 -8.22 21.23
CA ARG A 8 -5.28 -7.38 22.38
C ARG A 8 -3.77 -7.22 22.56
N ILE A 9 -3.37 -6.11 23.15
CA ILE A 9 -2.02 -5.94 23.69
C ILE A 9 -2.09 -6.27 25.18
N VAL A 10 -1.32 -7.27 25.63
CA VAL A 10 -1.23 -7.67 27.04
C VAL A 10 0.21 -7.99 27.37
N GLU A 11 0.73 -7.49 28.51
CA GLU A 11 2.13 -7.72 28.93
C GLU A 11 3.15 -7.45 27.82
N ARG A 12 2.98 -6.34 27.07
CA ARG A 12 3.84 -5.96 25.93
C ARG A 12 3.87 -7.03 24.82
N LYS A 13 2.77 -7.76 24.62
CA LYS A 13 2.58 -8.73 23.54
C LYS A 13 1.33 -8.40 22.76
N LEU A 14 1.42 -8.37 21.43
CA LEU A 14 0.24 -8.38 20.56
C LEU A 14 -0.22 -9.83 20.44
N VAL A 15 -1.36 -10.13 21.04
CA VAL A 15 -1.95 -11.46 21.07
C VAL A 15 -3.18 -11.46 20.18
N VAL A 16 -3.20 -12.40 19.24
CA VAL A 16 -4.35 -12.70 18.39
C VAL A 16 -4.86 -14.08 18.79
N LYS A 17 -6.07 -14.13 19.35
CA LYS A 17 -6.67 -15.28 20.06
C LYS A 17 -5.81 -15.72 21.24
N GLU A 18 -5.07 -16.80 21.07
CA GLU A 18 -4.14 -17.39 22.05
C GLU A 18 -2.69 -17.31 21.57
N ARG A 19 -2.46 -16.77 20.36
CA ARG A 19 -1.14 -16.70 19.76
C ARG A 19 -0.54 -15.32 19.92
N THR A 20 0.66 -15.27 20.50
CA THR A 20 1.49 -14.07 20.46
C THR A 20 2.07 -13.88 19.06
N ILE A 21 1.74 -12.76 18.41
CA ILE A 21 2.25 -12.38 17.09
C ILE A 21 3.47 -11.46 17.24
N LEU A 22 3.38 -10.48 18.14
CA LEU A 22 4.49 -9.58 18.49
C LEU A 22 4.82 -9.72 19.97
N THR A 23 6.11 -9.79 20.27
CA THR A 23 6.66 -9.68 21.63
C THR A 23 7.39 -8.36 21.79
N ASN A 24 7.58 -7.87 23.02
CA ASN A 24 8.28 -6.60 23.27
C ASN A 24 7.64 -5.41 22.54
N VAL A 25 6.30 -5.39 22.46
CA VAL A 25 5.54 -4.24 21.96
C VAL A 25 5.92 -3.02 22.81
N SER A 26 6.17 -1.88 22.15
CA SER A 26 6.56 -0.64 22.83
C SER A 26 5.40 -0.08 23.65
N GLU A 27 5.72 0.61 24.74
CA GLU A 27 4.72 1.15 25.68
C GLU A 27 3.87 2.26 25.06
N ASN A 28 4.42 2.94 24.06
CA ASN A 28 3.72 3.97 23.33
C ASN A 28 2.86 3.45 22.18
N VAL A 29 2.78 2.13 21.95
CA VAL A 29 1.86 1.52 20.98
C VAL A 29 0.52 1.26 21.65
N VAL A 30 -0.53 1.80 21.06
CA VAL A 30 -1.91 1.71 21.56
C VAL A 30 -2.77 0.89 20.61
N ALA A 31 -3.80 0.24 21.12
CA ALA A 31 -4.79 -0.49 20.31
C ALA A 31 -6.17 0.12 20.53
N THR A 32 -6.88 0.43 19.45
CA THR A 32 -8.26 0.92 19.46
C THR A 32 -9.15 -0.07 18.72
N SER A 33 -10.30 -0.42 19.27
CA SER A 33 -11.31 -1.23 18.57
C SER A 33 -12.33 -0.31 17.88
N ASN A 34 -12.91 -0.73 16.73
CA ASN A 34 -14.01 0.01 16.10
C ASN A 34 -15.33 -0.76 16.25
N ALA A 35 -16.17 -0.33 17.19
CA ALA A 35 -17.46 -0.94 17.50
C ALA A 35 -18.53 -0.78 16.40
N ALA A 36 -18.37 0.17 15.48
CA ALA A 36 -19.38 0.44 14.44
C ALA A 36 -19.38 -0.62 13.31
N ALA A 37 -18.25 -1.29 13.08
CA ALA A 37 -18.11 -2.34 12.09
C ALA A 37 -18.40 -3.72 12.72
N ARG A 38 -19.67 -3.97 13.07
CA ARG A 38 -20.21 -5.21 13.70
C ARG A 38 -19.93 -6.54 12.98
N GLN A 39 -19.04 -6.57 11.99
CA GLN A 39 -18.73 -7.74 11.16
C GLN A 39 -17.25 -8.07 11.08
N VAL A 40 -16.35 -7.32 11.73
CA VAL A 40 -14.89 -7.50 11.56
C VAL A 40 -14.18 -7.61 12.91
N GLU A 41 -13.68 -8.81 13.25
CA GLU A 41 -12.78 -9.03 14.40
C GLU A 41 -11.41 -8.41 14.08
N GLY A 42 -11.11 -7.26 14.69
CA GLY A 42 -9.88 -6.53 14.41
C GLY A 42 -9.61 -5.36 15.35
N VAL A 43 -8.39 -4.83 15.31
CA VAL A 43 -7.99 -3.62 16.05
C VAL A 43 -7.19 -2.69 15.16
N PHE A 44 -7.24 -1.43 15.51
CA PHE A 44 -6.42 -0.37 14.98
C PHE A 44 -5.22 -0.16 15.92
N LEU A 45 -3.98 -0.35 15.47
CA LEU A 45 -2.79 -0.02 16.26
C LEU A 45 -2.31 1.39 15.91
N GLY A 46 -2.23 2.25 16.92
CA GLY A 46 -1.61 3.57 16.83
C GLY A 46 -0.33 3.64 17.67
N ALA A 47 0.34 4.79 17.63
CA ALA A 47 1.41 5.09 18.56
C ALA A 47 1.35 6.55 19.00
N VAL A 48 1.55 6.77 20.30
CA VAL A 48 1.55 8.10 20.92
C VAL A 48 2.98 8.62 21.00
N PHE A 49 3.17 9.91 20.75
CA PHE A 49 4.46 10.57 20.84
C PHE A 49 4.31 11.92 21.55
N ASP A 50 5.25 12.24 22.43
CA ASP A 50 5.20 13.48 23.23
C ASP A 50 5.65 14.74 22.46
N GLN A 51 6.16 14.55 21.23
CA GLN A 51 6.79 15.61 20.43
C GLN A 51 6.14 15.63 19.06
N ASP A 52 5.88 16.83 18.53
CA ASP A 52 5.48 16.98 17.14
C ASP A 52 6.70 16.79 16.23
N SER A 53 6.59 15.87 15.26
CA SER A 53 7.64 15.66 14.27
C SER A 53 7.05 15.32 12.91
N ASN A 54 7.77 15.67 11.84
CA ASN A 54 7.45 15.18 10.51
C ASN A 54 7.86 13.70 10.32
N ARG A 55 8.58 13.10 11.29
CA ARG A 55 9.01 11.71 11.24
C ARG A 55 9.01 11.06 12.61
N HIS A 56 8.18 10.04 12.75
CA HIS A 56 8.13 9.19 13.93
C HIS A 56 8.64 7.79 13.63
N VAL A 57 9.42 7.22 14.56
CA VAL A 57 9.88 5.82 14.49
C VAL A 57 9.49 5.13 15.78
N VAL A 58 8.70 4.07 15.65
CA VAL A 58 8.27 3.24 16.79
C VAL A 58 8.46 1.77 16.44
N SER A 59 8.92 1.00 17.43
CA SER A 59 8.95 -0.45 17.32
C SER A 59 7.56 -1.00 17.66
N LEU A 60 6.94 -1.70 16.72
CA LEU A 60 5.71 -2.45 16.98
C LEU A 60 5.98 -3.75 17.77
N GLY A 61 7.25 -4.13 17.92
CA GLY A 61 7.68 -5.35 18.61
C GLY A 61 8.45 -6.32 17.71
N THR A 62 8.77 -7.49 18.26
CA THR A 62 9.48 -8.57 17.58
C THR A 62 8.49 -9.60 17.07
N LEU A 63 8.47 -9.78 15.75
CA LEU A 63 7.73 -10.83 15.04
C LEU A 63 8.38 -12.19 15.32
N ARG A 64 7.62 -13.17 15.83
CA ARG A 64 8.12 -14.52 16.13
C ARG A 64 7.27 -15.62 15.50
N ASP A 65 7.96 -16.56 14.85
CA ASP A 65 7.41 -17.84 14.36
C ASP A 65 6.22 -17.73 13.40
N VAL A 66 6.02 -16.59 12.73
CA VAL A 66 4.89 -16.36 11.82
C VAL A 66 5.38 -16.14 10.39
N ARG A 67 4.71 -16.76 9.43
CA ARG A 67 4.90 -16.44 8.02
C ARG A 67 4.13 -15.18 7.67
N PHE A 68 4.65 -14.41 6.74
CA PHE A 68 4.00 -13.22 6.24
C PHE A 68 4.00 -13.16 4.70
N LEU A 69 3.05 -12.40 4.17
CA LEU A 69 3.05 -11.84 2.83
C LEU A 69 2.95 -10.33 2.97
N ALA A 70 3.94 -9.61 2.45
CA ALA A 70 3.99 -8.16 2.40
C ALA A 70 3.74 -7.70 0.96
N CYS A 71 2.86 -6.70 0.78
CA CYS A 71 2.75 -5.93 -0.44
C CYS A 71 3.39 -4.56 -0.19
N PHE A 72 4.48 -4.28 -0.90
CA PHE A 72 5.32 -3.11 -0.65
C PHE A 72 5.60 -2.36 -1.93
N ARG A 73 5.80 -1.06 -1.80
CA ARG A 73 6.10 -0.18 -2.93
C ARG A 73 7.60 -0.15 -3.18
N PHE A 74 8.04 -0.72 -4.31
CA PHE A 74 9.48 -0.80 -4.67
C PHE A 74 9.88 0.21 -5.75
N LYS A 75 8.91 0.87 -6.40
CA LYS A 75 9.08 2.08 -7.21
C LYS A 75 7.91 3.02 -6.95
N LEU A 76 8.02 4.28 -7.38
CA LEU A 76 7.03 5.33 -7.15
C LEU A 76 5.58 4.88 -7.43
N TRP A 77 5.38 4.11 -8.51
CA TRP A 77 4.07 3.64 -8.98
C TRP A 77 3.87 2.12 -8.90
N TRP A 78 4.89 1.37 -8.42
CA TRP A 78 4.88 -0.08 -8.48
C TRP A 78 4.96 -0.73 -7.12
N MET A 79 4.10 -1.72 -6.92
CA MET A 79 4.14 -2.60 -5.77
C MET A 79 4.57 -4.01 -6.17
N ALA A 80 5.26 -4.69 -5.27
CA ALA A 80 5.63 -6.09 -5.37
C ALA A 80 5.22 -6.82 -4.09
N GLN A 81 5.21 -8.14 -4.16
CA GLN A 81 4.99 -9.03 -3.03
C GLN A 81 6.32 -9.59 -2.50
N LYS A 82 6.39 -9.78 -1.19
CA LYS A 82 7.45 -10.57 -0.55
C LYS A 82 6.85 -11.48 0.51
N MET A 83 7.27 -12.74 0.51
CA MET A 83 6.94 -13.70 1.54
C MET A 83 8.16 -13.97 2.40
N GLY A 84 7.95 -14.25 3.69
CA GLY A 84 9.03 -14.56 4.62
C GLY A 84 8.50 -14.96 5.99
N ASP A 85 9.42 -15.13 6.93
CA ASP A 85 9.12 -15.52 8.31
C ASP A 85 9.91 -14.72 9.37
N LYS A 86 10.70 -13.73 8.93
CA LYS A 86 11.48 -12.84 9.80
C LYS A 86 11.05 -11.41 9.61
N GLY A 87 10.77 -10.70 10.71
CA GLY A 87 10.34 -9.29 10.65
C GLY A 87 11.32 -8.37 9.92
N ARG A 88 12.63 -8.63 9.98
CA ARG A 88 13.66 -7.87 9.23
C ARG A 88 13.55 -8.02 7.71
N ASP A 89 12.87 -9.05 7.24
CA ASP A 89 12.67 -9.28 5.81
C ASP A 89 11.44 -8.51 5.29
N ILE A 90 10.66 -7.86 6.16
CA ILE A 90 9.54 -7.00 5.74
C ILE A 90 10.12 -5.76 5.04
N PRO A 91 9.81 -5.52 3.76
CA PRO A 91 10.39 -4.39 3.04
C PRO A 91 9.92 -3.05 3.59
N LEU A 92 10.74 -2.01 3.40
CA LEU A 92 10.27 -0.64 3.59
C LEU A 92 9.11 -0.36 2.63
N GLU A 93 8.29 0.64 2.97
CA GLU A 93 7.12 1.02 2.18
C GLU A 93 6.09 -0.13 2.01
N THR A 94 6.06 -1.10 2.94
CA THR A 94 4.98 -2.10 3.02
C THR A 94 3.65 -1.40 3.30
N GLN A 95 2.72 -1.48 2.36
CA GLN A 95 1.38 -0.87 2.46
C GLN A 95 0.37 -1.85 3.08
N PHE A 96 0.63 -3.14 2.92
CA PHE A 96 -0.24 -4.21 3.39
C PHE A 96 0.60 -5.41 3.82
N LEU A 97 0.30 -5.94 5.01
CA LEU A 97 0.98 -7.11 5.57
C LEU A 97 -0.08 -8.13 6.02
N LEU A 98 -0.01 -9.34 5.47
CA LEU A 98 -0.79 -10.48 5.90
C LEU A 98 0.12 -11.41 6.72
N VAL A 99 -0.31 -11.76 7.93
CA VAL A 99 0.46 -12.61 8.85
C VAL A 99 -0.34 -13.86 9.17
N GLU A 100 0.30 -15.02 9.09
CA GLU A 100 -0.34 -16.30 9.37
C GLU A 100 -0.51 -16.52 10.88
N THR A 101 -1.74 -16.83 11.29
CA THR A 101 -2.08 -17.32 12.63
C THR A 101 -2.29 -18.83 12.59
N LYS A 102 -1.93 -19.57 13.66
CA LYS A 102 -2.19 -21.03 13.72
C LYS A 102 -3.62 -21.23 14.24
N ASN A 103 -4.38 -22.10 13.55
CA ASN A 103 -5.74 -22.62 13.82
C ASN A 103 -6.72 -21.66 14.53
N GLY A 104 -7.68 -21.12 13.76
CA GLY A 104 -8.66 -20.15 14.25
C GLY A 104 -9.98 -20.75 14.72
N SER A 105 -10.59 -20.13 15.74
CA SER A 105 -12.04 -20.15 16.02
C SER A 105 -12.52 -18.84 16.64
N HIS A 106 -13.74 -18.40 16.30
CA HIS A 106 -14.42 -17.10 16.54
C HIS A 106 -14.75 -16.72 18.00
N SER A 107 -14.91 -15.39 18.30
CA SER A 107 -15.91 -14.84 19.25
C SER A 107 -15.82 -13.30 19.56
N GLU A 108 -16.98 -12.72 19.94
CA GLU A 108 -17.56 -11.35 20.17
C GLU A 108 -16.94 -10.37 21.25
N PRO A 109 -17.41 -9.07 21.37
CA PRO A 109 -16.58 -7.87 21.63
C PRO A 109 -16.70 -7.16 23.01
N ASP A 110 -15.85 -6.13 23.25
CA ASP A 110 -15.99 -5.02 24.24
C ASP A 110 -15.19 -3.74 23.83
N THR A 111 -15.45 -2.62 24.51
CA THR A 111 -15.52 -1.18 24.09
C THR A 111 -14.25 -0.27 24.14
N ASP A 112 -14.41 0.90 23.49
CA ASP A 112 -13.85 2.27 23.72
C ASP A 112 -12.93 2.93 22.65
N GLU A 113 -13.18 4.24 22.45
CA GLU A 113 -12.77 5.11 21.36
C GLU A 113 -11.61 6.06 21.72
N GLN A 114 -10.67 6.30 20.78
CA GLN A 114 -9.94 7.56 20.58
C GLN A 114 -9.12 7.56 19.27
N GLU A 115 -8.97 8.73 18.63
CA GLU A 115 -8.37 8.97 17.30
C GLU A 115 -6.85 9.19 17.33
N GLU A 116 -6.11 8.55 16.40
CA GLU A 116 -4.78 8.94 15.86
C GLU A 116 -4.19 7.81 14.97
N ASN A 117 -3.51 8.15 13.86
CA ASN A 117 -2.83 7.28 12.87
C ASN A 117 -2.79 5.77 13.18
N LYS A 118 -3.68 5.00 12.52
CA LYS A 118 -4.00 3.63 12.91
C LYS A 118 -3.69 2.57 11.83
N ILE A 119 -3.06 1.46 12.23
CA ILE A 119 -2.84 0.25 11.43
C ILE A 119 -3.98 -0.75 11.68
N VAL A 120 -4.69 -1.20 10.65
CA VAL A 120 -5.76 -2.21 10.80
C VAL A 120 -5.21 -3.63 10.85
N TYR A 121 -5.58 -4.36 11.89
CA TYR A 121 -5.42 -5.80 12.00
C TYR A 121 -6.78 -6.45 11.87
N THR A 122 -6.92 -7.39 10.93
CA THR A 122 -8.13 -8.20 10.75
C THR A 122 -7.76 -9.66 10.78
N LEU A 123 -8.61 -10.48 11.37
CA LEU A 123 -8.42 -11.91 11.47
C LEU A 123 -9.45 -12.66 10.63
N GLY A 124 -8.98 -13.62 9.84
CA GLY A 124 -9.85 -14.54 9.12
C GLY A 124 -9.09 -15.75 8.63
N ILE A 125 -9.86 -16.76 8.21
CA ILE A 125 -9.35 -18.03 7.68
C ILE A 125 -9.31 -18.06 6.15
N ASP A 126 -10.06 -17.16 5.50
CA ASP A 126 -10.00 -16.89 4.06
C ASP A 126 -9.22 -15.59 3.84
N PRO A 127 -8.05 -15.63 3.17
CA PRO A 127 -7.25 -14.42 2.95
C PRO A 127 -7.99 -13.37 2.11
N PHE A 128 -8.85 -13.76 1.16
CA PHE A 128 -9.57 -12.80 0.32
C PHE A 128 -10.69 -12.10 1.09
N GLY A 129 -11.50 -12.87 1.84
CA GLY A 129 -12.49 -12.34 2.78
C GLY A 129 -11.84 -11.45 3.84
N THR A 130 -10.71 -11.88 4.42
CA THR A 130 -9.97 -11.09 5.42
C THR A 130 -9.54 -9.73 4.87
N ILE A 131 -9.01 -9.68 3.64
CA ILE A 131 -8.62 -8.43 2.98
C ILE A 131 -9.85 -7.56 2.72
N HIS A 132 -10.93 -8.15 2.21
CA HIS A 132 -12.18 -7.43 1.95
C HIS A 132 -12.73 -6.78 3.23
N ASP A 133 -12.76 -7.54 4.32
CA ASP A 133 -13.30 -7.10 5.61
C ASP A 133 -12.39 -6.06 6.29
N ALA A 134 -11.07 -6.20 6.15
CA ALA A 134 -10.12 -5.18 6.58
C ALA A 134 -10.39 -3.84 5.87
N ILE A 135 -10.50 -3.85 4.54
CA ILE A 135 -10.79 -2.64 3.76
C ILE A 135 -12.18 -2.08 4.09
N LYS A 136 -13.17 -2.94 4.37
CA LYS A 136 -14.50 -2.53 4.84
C LYS A 136 -14.43 -1.82 6.20
N ALA A 137 -13.63 -2.33 7.14
CA ALA A 137 -13.42 -1.69 8.44
C ALA A 137 -12.72 -0.33 8.29
N VAL A 138 -11.70 -0.24 7.43
CA VAL A 138 -11.04 1.04 7.08
C VAL A 138 -12.06 2.02 6.47
N LYS A 139 -12.92 1.55 5.55
CA LYS A 139 -13.97 2.36 4.95
C LYS A 139 -14.91 2.93 6.01
N LEU A 140 -15.44 2.07 6.88
CA LEU A 140 -16.38 2.48 7.94
C LEU A 140 -15.74 3.44 8.94
N HIS A 141 -14.44 3.29 9.20
CA HIS A 141 -13.71 4.16 10.10
C HIS A 141 -13.41 5.54 9.48
N LEU A 142 -12.87 5.57 8.25
CA LEU A 142 -12.42 6.83 7.63
C LEU A 142 -13.56 7.63 6.99
N GLY A 143 -14.64 6.96 6.53
CA GLY A 143 -15.76 7.62 5.87
C GLY A 143 -15.43 8.35 4.54
N SER A 144 -14.20 8.22 4.04
CA SER A 144 -13.66 9.06 2.96
C SER A 144 -13.65 8.40 1.58
N PHE A 145 -14.00 7.12 1.47
CA PHE A 145 -13.99 6.39 0.20
C PHE A 145 -15.11 5.34 0.11
N ARG A 146 -15.30 4.79 -1.09
CA ARG A 146 -16.19 3.65 -1.37
C ARG A 146 -15.38 2.43 -1.81
N MET A 147 -15.88 1.24 -1.51
CA MET A 147 -15.28 -0.01 -1.98
C MET A 147 -15.54 -0.24 -3.47
N ARG A 148 -14.80 -1.15 -4.10
CA ARG A 148 -14.82 -1.35 -5.55
C ARG A 148 -16.19 -1.77 -6.10
N ASN A 149 -16.88 -2.63 -5.38
CA ASN A 149 -18.24 -3.12 -5.69
C ASN A 149 -19.34 -2.05 -5.55
N GLU A 150 -19.04 -0.96 -4.83
CA GLU A 150 -19.96 0.19 -4.65
C GLU A 150 -19.73 1.29 -5.68
N LYS A 151 -18.73 1.13 -6.54
CA LYS A 151 -18.40 2.09 -7.61
C LYS A 151 -19.00 1.61 -8.92
N LYS A 152 -19.69 2.52 -9.62
CA LYS A 152 -20.13 2.30 -11.00
C LYS A 152 -18.90 2.12 -11.90
N LEU A 153 -18.92 1.07 -12.73
CA LEU A 153 -17.92 0.88 -13.76
C LEU A 153 -18.01 2.03 -14.79
N PRO A 154 -16.89 2.71 -15.11
CA PRO A 154 -16.88 3.64 -16.22
C PRO A 154 -16.98 2.86 -17.54
N GLY A 155 -17.76 3.34 -18.51
CA GLY A 155 -17.99 2.62 -19.78
C GLY A 155 -16.73 2.39 -20.61
N ILE A 156 -15.62 3.08 -20.29
CA ILE A 156 -14.30 2.85 -20.89
C ILE A 156 -13.82 1.39 -20.74
N VAL A 157 -14.26 0.67 -19.69
CA VAL A 157 -13.84 -0.72 -19.44
C VAL A 157 -14.38 -1.73 -20.45
N ASP A 158 -15.42 -1.36 -21.20
CA ASP A 158 -16.04 -2.23 -22.21
C ASP A 158 -15.34 -2.14 -23.57
N TYR A 159 -14.35 -1.26 -23.70
CA TYR A 159 -13.64 -1.04 -24.94
C TYR A 159 -12.21 -1.58 -24.88
N PHE A 160 -11.68 -1.92 -26.05
CA PHE A 160 -10.25 -2.11 -26.20
C PHE A 160 -9.52 -0.77 -26.03
N GLY A 161 -8.59 -0.72 -25.09
CA GLY A 161 -7.68 0.41 -24.90
C GLY A 161 -6.23 -0.05 -24.97
N TRP A 162 -5.34 0.91 -25.16
CA TRP A 162 -3.92 0.65 -25.30
C TRP A 162 -3.12 1.39 -24.21
N CYS A 163 -2.17 0.69 -23.59
CA CYS A 163 -1.26 1.25 -22.60
C CYS A 163 0.13 1.42 -23.21
N THR A 164 0.73 2.60 -23.03
CA THR A 164 2.06 2.90 -23.57
C THR A 164 3.18 2.13 -22.87
N TRP A 165 2.98 1.62 -21.65
CA TRP A 165 3.98 0.85 -20.92
C TRP A 165 4.38 -0.43 -21.64
N ASP A 166 3.39 -1.16 -22.19
CA ASP A 166 3.63 -2.43 -22.90
C ASP A 166 4.46 -2.26 -24.19
N ALA A 167 4.56 -1.02 -24.71
CA ALA A 167 5.29 -0.71 -25.94
C ALA A 167 6.61 0.03 -25.69
N PHE A 168 6.62 1.00 -24.77
CA PHE A 168 7.72 1.95 -24.64
C PHE A 168 8.44 1.88 -23.31
N TYR A 169 7.87 1.24 -22.29
CA TYR A 169 8.39 1.26 -20.91
C TYR A 169 8.74 2.70 -20.48
N GLN A 170 10.03 3.00 -20.42
CA GLN A 170 10.57 4.28 -19.98
C GLN A 170 10.70 5.32 -21.10
N GLU A 171 10.41 5.01 -22.37
CA GLU A 171 10.69 5.87 -23.52
C GLU A 171 9.41 6.32 -24.25
N VAL A 172 8.43 6.78 -23.48
CA VAL A 172 7.16 7.28 -24.03
C VAL A 172 7.40 8.64 -24.69
N THR A 173 7.09 8.75 -25.98
CA THR A 173 7.23 9.96 -26.81
C THR A 173 5.94 10.23 -27.57
N GLN A 174 5.70 11.48 -27.98
CA GLN A 174 4.54 11.83 -28.80
C GLN A 174 4.54 11.01 -30.11
N GLU A 175 5.68 10.97 -30.79
CA GLU A 175 5.85 10.27 -32.06
C GLU A 175 5.61 8.76 -31.89
N GLY A 176 6.08 8.18 -30.78
CA GLY A 176 5.82 6.78 -30.44
C GLY A 176 4.33 6.50 -30.23
N VAL A 177 3.63 7.35 -29.49
CA VAL A 177 2.18 7.21 -29.24
C VAL A 177 1.39 7.31 -30.54
N GLU A 178 1.68 8.30 -31.38
CA GLU A 178 1.03 8.48 -32.69
C GLU A 178 1.27 7.27 -33.62
N ALA A 179 2.51 6.80 -33.72
CA ALA A 179 2.86 5.64 -34.53
C ALA A 179 2.16 4.36 -34.04
N GLY A 180 2.10 4.15 -32.72
CA GLY A 180 1.40 3.01 -32.12
C GLY A 180 -0.10 3.01 -32.43
N LEU A 181 -0.75 4.17 -32.33
CA LEU A 181 -2.16 4.34 -32.68
C LEU A 181 -2.46 4.02 -34.14
N GLU A 182 -1.65 4.55 -35.07
CA GLU A 182 -1.81 4.27 -36.49
C GLU A 182 -1.56 2.80 -36.81
N SER A 183 -0.60 2.15 -36.15
CA SER A 183 -0.35 0.72 -36.33
C SER A 183 -1.53 -0.16 -35.91
N LEU A 184 -2.17 0.13 -34.76
CA LEU A 184 -3.32 -0.60 -34.26
C LEU A 184 -4.55 -0.43 -35.15
N LYS A 185 -4.75 0.81 -35.65
CA LYS A 185 -5.81 1.13 -36.60
C LYS A 185 -5.60 0.41 -37.95
N ALA A 186 -4.38 0.41 -38.49
CA ALA A 186 -4.03 -0.31 -39.71
C ALA A 186 -4.21 -1.83 -39.55
N GLY A 187 -3.94 -2.36 -38.35
CA GLY A 187 -4.20 -3.76 -37.97
C GLY A 187 -5.66 -4.10 -37.72
N GLY A 188 -6.60 -3.17 -37.93
CA GLY A 188 -8.04 -3.40 -37.76
C GLY A 188 -8.54 -3.39 -36.31
N THR A 189 -7.69 -3.04 -35.35
CA THR A 189 -8.03 -3.01 -33.91
C THR A 189 -7.77 -1.62 -33.30
N PRO A 190 -8.48 -0.57 -33.74
CA PRO A 190 -8.24 0.78 -33.23
C PRO A 190 -8.67 0.89 -31.75
N PRO A 191 -7.79 1.34 -30.84
CA PRO A 191 -8.15 1.53 -29.44
C PRO A 191 -9.15 2.67 -29.29
N LYS A 192 -10.05 2.55 -28.30
CA LYS A 192 -11.04 3.59 -27.95
C LYS A 192 -10.56 4.52 -26.85
N PHE A 193 -9.47 4.17 -26.19
CA PHE A 193 -8.78 5.01 -25.24
C PHE A 193 -7.30 4.63 -25.15
N VAL A 194 -6.48 5.56 -24.69
CA VAL A 194 -5.05 5.37 -24.46
C VAL A 194 -4.73 5.72 -23.02
N ILE A 195 -3.91 4.88 -22.38
CA ILE A 195 -3.26 5.18 -21.11
C ILE A 195 -1.81 5.54 -21.42
N ILE A 196 -1.45 6.79 -21.13
CA ILE A 196 -0.06 7.28 -21.23
C ILE A 196 0.59 7.07 -19.87
N ASP A 197 1.39 6.00 -19.76
CA ASP A 197 2.12 5.59 -18.55
C ASP A 197 3.34 6.49 -18.27
N ASP A 198 4.02 6.31 -17.14
CA ASP A 198 5.02 7.22 -16.58
C ASP A 198 6.32 7.41 -17.39
N GLY A 199 6.55 6.67 -18.47
CA GLY A 199 7.79 6.74 -19.26
C GLY A 199 8.08 8.11 -19.89
N TRP A 200 7.13 9.04 -19.94
CA TRP A 200 7.38 10.43 -20.36
C TRP A 200 7.96 11.29 -19.23
N GLN A 201 8.11 10.75 -18.02
CA GLN A 201 8.63 11.44 -16.85
C GLN A 201 10.13 11.19 -16.66
N SER A 202 10.82 12.18 -16.10
CA SER A 202 12.19 12.07 -15.61
C SER A 202 12.17 11.79 -14.11
N VAL A 203 12.93 10.80 -13.66
CA VAL A 203 13.05 10.45 -12.24
C VAL A 203 14.52 10.41 -11.80
N ALA A 204 14.80 10.85 -10.58
CA ALA A 204 16.13 10.76 -9.99
C ALA A 204 16.03 10.47 -8.49
N SER A 205 17.13 10.00 -7.90
CA SER A 205 17.29 9.99 -6.44
C SER A 205 17.66 11.39 -5.95
N ASP A 206 17.26 11.73 -4.73
CA ASP A 206 17.76 12.95 -4.09
C ASP A 206 19.31 12.87 -4.00
N GLU A 207 20.01 13.88 -4.53
CA GLU A 207 21.45 14.01 -4.33
C GLU A 207 21.72 14.54 -2.91
N HIS A 208 22.18 13.62 -2.05
CA HIS A 208 22.62 13.81 -0.66
C HIS A 208 21.58 14.28 0.36
N HIS A 209 21.36 13.45 1.40
CA HIS A 209 21.53 13.78 2.83
C HIS A 209 21.06 12.60 3.71
N HIS A 210 22.00 11.76 4.15
CA HIS A 210 22.13 11.09 5.46
C HIS A 210 22.87 9.75 5.35
N HIS A 211 24.15 9.73 5.78
CA HIS A 211 24.98 8.52 5.91
C HIS A 211 24.34 7.39 6.75
N GLN A 212 23.32 7.68 7.55
CA GLN A 212 22.59 6.67 8.33
C GLN A 212 21.61 5.87 7.47
N GLN A 213 20.91 6.54 6.55
CA GLN A 213 19.89 5.95 5.69
C GLN A 213 20.54 5.13 4.57
N GLU A 214 21.62 5.63 3.99
CA GLU A 214 22.41 4.90 2.99
C GLU A 214 22.97 3.58 3.55
N ARG A 215 23.42 3.56 4.82
CA ARG A 215 23.89 2.32 5.47
C ARG A 215 22.77 1.31 5.71
N LEU A 216 21.59 1.76 6.10
CA LEU A 216 20.42 0.89 6.32
C LEU A 216 19.90 0.32 4.99
N GLU A 217 19.78 1.16 3.96
CA GLU A 217 19.34 0.77 2.62
C GLU A 217 20.34 -0.20 1.95
N GLN A 218 21.65 0.04 2.10
CA GLN A 218 22.71 -0.86 1.63
C GLN A 218 22.77 -2.18 2.43
N GLN A 219 22.60 -2.15 3.76
CA GLN A 219 22.54 -3.39 4.56
C GLN A 219 21.31 -4.24 4.28
N LEU A 220 20.20 -3.63 3.88
CA LEU A 220 18.93 -4.31 3.59
C LEU A 220 18.79 -4.71 2.11
N GLY A 221 19.74 -4.32 1.24
CA GLY A 221 19.72 -4.63 -0.19
C GLY A 221 18.51 -4.05 -0.92
N GLN A 222 17.99 -2.90 -0.49
CA GLN A 222 16.75 -2.34 -1.00
C GLN A 222 17.00 -1.26 -2.07
N PRO A 223 16.18 -1.20 -3.14
CA PRO A 223 16.35 -0.20 -4.19
C PRO A 223 16.10 1.22 -3.66
N ARG A 224 16.95 2.17 -4.07
CA ARG A 224 16.81 3.60 -3.72
C ARG A 224 15.53 4.15 -4.34
N LEU A 225 14.72 4.83 -3.52
CA LEU A 225 13.47 5.43 -4.00
C LEU A 225 13.78 6.57 -4.97
N LEU A 226 13.11 6.55 -6.12
CA LEU A 226 13.20 7.59 -7.14
C LEU A 226 12.05 8.58 -6.98
N ARG A 227 12.32 9.86 -7.26
CA ARG A 227 11.33 10.93 -7.26
C ARG A 227 11.20 11.54 -8.65
N LEU A 228 10.01 12.07 -8.94
CA LEU A 228 9.75 12.84 -10.16
C LEU A 228 10.59 14.12 -10.15
N THR A 229 11.44 14.30 -11.16
CA THR A 229 12.28 15.49 -11.32
C THR A 229 11.90 16.34 -12.52
N GLY A 230 11.10 15.82 -13.44
CA GLY A 230 10.64 16.60 -14.59
C GLY A 230 9.90 15.77 -15.62
N ILE A 231 9.71 16.39 -16.78
CA ILE A 231 8.99 15.83 -17.92
C ILE A 231 9.96 15.75 -19.10
N LYS A 232 10.02 14.60 -19.78
CA LYS A 232 10.79 14.37 -21.02
C LYS A 232 10.09 15.06 -22.20
N CYS A 233 9.94 16.38 -22.18
CA CYS A 233 9.36 17.09 -23.32
C CYS A 233 10.46 17.47 -24.31
N LYS A 234 10.48 16.83 -25.49
CA LYS A 234 11.08 17.44 -26.68
C LYS A 234 10.01 18.30 -27.33
N ILE A 235 9.84 19.55 -26.89
CA ILE A 235 9.09 20.52 -27.68
C ILE A 235 9.96 20.79 -28.92
N SER A 236 9.59 20.19 -30.06
CA SER A 236 10.12 20.64 -31.34
C SER A 236 9.72 22.10 -31.52
N LYS A 237 10.69 23.02 -31.43
CA LYS A 237 10.48 24.40 -31.89
C LYS A 237 10.13 24.33 -33.39
N GLY A 238 8.86 24.53 -33.74
CA GLY A 238 8.45 24.56 -35.15
C GLY A 238 7.01 24.99 -35.35
N GLY A 239 6.81 26.24 -35.78
CA GLY A 239 5.59 26.74 -36.42
C GLY A 239 4.72 27.64 -35.56
N SER A 240 4.83 28.95 -35.75
CA SER A 240 3.78 29.90 -35.37
C SER A 240 2.48 29.49 -36.08
N ILE A 241 1.45 29.14 -35.31
CA ILE A 241 0.08 28.91 -35.81
C ILE A 241 -0.80 30.16 -35.68
N TYR A 242 -0.21 31.33 -35.41
CA TYR A 242 -0.84 32.62 -35.70
C TYR A 242 -0.11 33.23 -36.90
N GLY A 243 -0.76 33.15 -38.05
CA GLY A 243 -0.54 34.01 -39.21
C GLY A 243 -1.85 34.75 -39.48
N ASP A 244 -1.75 36.08 -39.43
CA ASP A 244 -2.69 37.16 -39.80
C ASP A 244 -4.17 37.05 -39.43
#